data_AF-A0A1Y3RHP1-F1
#
_entry.id   AF-A0A1Y3RHP1-F1
#
_cell.length_a   1.000
_cell.length_b   1.000
_cell.length_c   1.000
_cell.angle_alpha   90.00
_cell.angle_beta   90.00
_cell.angle_gamma   90.00
#
_symmetry.space_group_name_H-M   'P 1'
#
loop_
_entity.id
_entity.type
_entity.pdbx_description
1 polymer ?
#
loop_
_entity_poly.entity_id
_entity_poly.type
_entity_poly.pdbx_seq_one_letter_code
_entity_poly.pdbx_strand_id
1 'polypeptide(L)'
;MIQFQDWTIQAEGRVLARQYDNLTRELRVEGVIPEGWEWDLLVQAGEQMDIIRLTPGENSVSVTLTAEMLALSGFYQLQLRSTQGETVRSGESRKMS
;
A
#
# COMPACT_ATOMS: atom_id res chain seq x y z
N MET A 1 -6.53 -0.03 7.85
CA MET A 1 -5.96 -1.39 7.85
C MET A 1 -6.36 -2.06 6.55
N ILE A 2 -5.41 -2.63 5.83
CA ILE A 2 -5.65 -3.33 4.56
C ILE A 2 -5.46 -4.83 4.82
N GLN A 3 -6.41 -5.66 4.42
CA GLN A 3 -6.33 -7.11 4.53
C GLN A 3 -5.78 -7.70 3.24
N PHE A 4 -4.85 -8.65 3.36
CA PHE A 4 -4.31 -9.45 2.27
C PHE A 4 -4.80 -10.88 2.37
N GLN A 5 -5.39 -11.37 1.28
CA GLN A 5 -5.79 -12.76 1.13
C GLN A 5 -5.67 -13.17 -0.33
N ASP A 6 -5.04 -14.32 -0.59
CA ASP A 6 -4.91 -14.90 -1.94
C ASP A 6 -4.46 -13.90 -3.00
N TRP A 7 -3.39 -13.14 -2.71
CA TRP A 7 -2.82 -12.12 -3.61
C TRP A 7 -3.72 -10.93 -3.91
N THR A 8 -4.80 -10.78 -3.15
CA THR A 8 -5.76 -9.68 -3.26
C THR A 8 -5.71 -8.82 -2.00
N ILE A 9 -5.84 -7.50 -2.17
CA ILE A 9 -5.96 -6.56 -1.07
C ILE A 9 -7.38 -6.01 -0.94
N GLN A 10 -7.92 -6.06 0.28
CA GLN A 10 -9.19 -5.44 0.64
C GLN A 10 -8.94 -4.42 1.73
N ALA A 11 -9.17 -3.14 1.42
CA ALA A 11 -9.14 -2.12 2.46
C ALA A 11 -10.56 -1.95 3.04
N GLU A 12 -10.70 -2.05 4.35
CA GLU A 12 -11.98 -1.77 5.01
C GLU A 12 -12.19 -0.26 5.08
N GLY A 13 -13.38 0.21 4.68
CA GLY A 13 -13.68 1.58 4.28
C GLY A 13 -13.51 2.70 5.32
N ARG A 14 -12.27 3.10 5.61
CA ARG A 14 -11.96 4.42 6.17
C ARG A 14 -10.82 5.07 5.39
N VAL A 15 -10.97 6.39 5.19
CA VAL A 15 -9.95 7.34 4.73
C VAL A 15 -8.58 6.92 5.24
N LEU A 16 -7.67 6.61 4.31
CA LEU A 16 -6.32 6.12 4.63
C LEU A 16 -5.51 7.20 5.34
N ALA A 17 -5.58 8.43 4.84
CA ALA A 17 -5.02 9.62 5.46
C ALA A 17 -5.67 10.88 4.88
N ARG A 18 -5.73 11.95 5.67
CA ARG A 18 -6.07 13.31 5.19
C ARG A 18 -4.80 14.11 4.94
N GLN A 19 -4.84 15.15 4.10
CA GLN A 19 -3.66 15.97 3.74
C GLN A 19 -2.95 16.65 4.92
N TYR A 20 -3.57 16.63 6.12
CA TYR A 20 -3.02 17.19 7.35
C TYR A 20 -2.71 16.13 8.42
N ASP A 21 -2.92 14.83 8.14
CA ASP A 21 -2.50 13.72 9.00
C ASP A 21 -0.99 13.46 8.79
N ASN A 22 -0.17 14.45 9.10
CA ASN A 22 1.27 14.36 8.88
C ASN A 22 1.92 13.41 9.92
N LEU A 23 2.76 12.48 9.45
CA LEU A 23 3.70 11.65 10.25
C LEU A 23 3.09 10.65 11.25
N THR A 24 1.80 10.31 11.18
CA THR A 24 1.18 9.46 12.22
C THR A 24 0.49 8.19 11.71
N ARG A 25 0.55 7.88 10.41
CA ARG A 25 -0.18 6.73 9.86
C ARG A 25 0.72 5.71 9.17
N GLU A 26 0.73 4.53 9.77
CA GLU A 26 1.25 3.32 9.15
C GLU A 26 0.20 2.76 8.18
N LEU A 27 0.57 2.60 6.91
CA LEU A 27 -0.16 1.73 6.01
C LEU A 27 0.36 0.32 6.23
N ARG A 28 -0.52 -0.51 6.79
CA ARG A 28 -0.23 -1.90 7.08
C ARG A 28 -1.15 -2.80 6.27
N VAL A 29 -0.53 -3.76 5.59
CA VAL A 29 -1.17 -4.89 4.95
C VAL A 29 -0.94 -6.11 5.83
N GLU A 30 -2.02 -6.70 6.35
CA GLU A 30 -1.97 -7.86 7.24
C GLU A 30 -2.54 -9.09 6.55
N GLY A 31 -2.00 -10.27 6.86
CA GLY A 31 -2.50 -11.53 6.33
C GLY A 31 -1.42 -12.61 6.31
N VAL A 32 -1.66 -13.68 5.56
CA VAL A 32 -0.62 -14.68 5.30
C VAL A 32 0.33 -14.10 4.24
N ILE A 33 1.37 -13.40 4.67
CA ILE A 33 2.37 -12.79 3.80
C ILE A 33 3.48 -13.81 3.50
N PRO A 34 3.65 -14.27 2.25
CA PRO A 34 4.72 -15.19 1.89
C PRO A 34 6.12 -14.56 2.08
N GLU A 35 7.03 -15.32 2.68
CA GLU A 35 8.44 -14.95 2.80
C GLU A 35 9.18 -15.00 1.46
N GLY A 36 10.30 -14.26 1.37
CA GLY A 36 11.16 -14.24 0.18
C GLY A 36 10.62 -13.40 -0.98
N TRP A 37 9.59 -12.60 -0.74
CA TRP A 37 9.06 -11.62 -1.67
C TRP A 37 9.43 -10.22 -1.23
N GLU A 38 9.80 -9.37 -2.18
CA GLU A 38 9.80 -7.93 -1.99
C GLU A 38 8.40 -7.39 -2.26
N TRP A 39 7.99 -6.39 -1.48
CA TRP A 39 6.64 -5.84 -1.54
C TRP A 39 6.68 -4.35 -1.80
N ASP A 40 6.03 -3.93 -2.88
CA ASP A 40 5.88 -2.54 -3.27
C ASP A 40 4.40 -2.16 -3.31
N LEU A 41 4.11 -0.93 -2.93
CA LEU A 41 2.81 -0.32 -3.15
C LEU A 41 2.95 0.68 -4.30
N LEU A 42 2.27 0.40 -5.41
CA LEU A 42 2.12 1.36 -6.49
C LEU A 42 0.97 2.28 -6.13
N VAL A 43 1.27 3.58 -6.14
CA VAL A 43 0.36 4.63 -5.70
C VAL A 43 0.14 5.56 -6.87
N GLN A 44 -1.11 5.78 -7.25
CA GLN A 44 -1.47 6.73 -8.30
C GLN A 44 -2.48 7.75 -7.80
N ALA A 45 -2.17 9.04 -7.97
CA ALA A 45 -3.08 10.16 -7.77
C ALA A 45 -3.08 11.06 -9.01
N GLY A 46 -4.19 11.04 -9.75
CA GLY A 46 -4.25 11.69 -11.06
C GLY A 46 -3.20 11.11 -12.02
N GLU A 47 -2.33 11.98 -12.54
CA GLU A 47 -1.21 11.59 -13.42
C GLU A 47 0.07 11.23 -12.65
N GLN A 48 0.12 11.49 -11.33
CA GLN A 48 1.30 11.21 -10.54
C GLN A 48 1.29 9.75 -10.07
N MET A 49 2.40 9.06 -10.33
CA MET A 49 2.63 7.70 -9.87
C MET A 49 3.86 7.67 -8.96
N ASP A 50 3.75 6.93 -7.87
CA ASP A 50 4.83 6.67 -6.92
C ASP A 50 4.91 5.17 -6.60
N ILE A 51 6.09 4.70 -6.21
CA ILE A 51 6.35 3.32 -5.81
C ILE A 51 6.94 3.34 -4.41
N ILE A 52 6.16 2.86 -3.44
CA ILE A 52 6.56 2.84 -2.03
C ILE A 52 6.97 1.42 -1.65
N ARG A 53 8.24 1.23 -1.28
CA ARG A 53 8.75 -0.04 -0.76
C ARG A 53 8.17 -0.30 0.64
N LEU A 54 7.57 -1.46 0.83
CA LEU A 54 7.05 -1.89 2.13
C LEU A 54 8.12 -2.65 2.92
N THR A 55 8.06 -2.50 4.24
CA THR A 55 8.92 -3.21 5.20
C THR A 55 8.20 -4.49 5.66
N PRO A 56 8.82 -5.67 5.54
CA PRO A 56 8.27 -6.91 6.10
C PRO A 56 8.25 -6.90 7.63
N GLY A 57 7.20 -7.49 8.21
CA GLY A 57 7.04 -7.77 9.63
C GLY A 57 6.39 -9.14 9.85
N GLU A 58 6.08 -9.47 11.10
CA GLU A 58 5.38 -10.71 11.43
C GLU A 58 3.97 -10.70 10.82
N ASN A 59 3.72 -11.58 9.85
CA ASN A 59 2.44 -11.70 9.11
C ASN A 59 1.90 -10.38 8.53
N SER A 60 2.81 -9.46 8.19
CA SER A 60 2.43 -8.14 7.67
C SER A 60 3.54 -7.52 6.84
N VAL A 61 3.15 -6.57 5.98
CA VAL A 61 4.07 -5.61 5.35
C VAL A 61 3.53 -4.22 5.58
N SER A 62 4.41 -3.27 5.94
CA SER A 62 3.96 -1.92 6.29
C SER A 62 4.92 -0.82 5.85
N VAL A 63 4.41 0.39 5.81
CA VAL A 63 5.19 1.61 5.62
C VAL A 63 4.58 2.76 6.40
N THR A 64 5.42 3.59 7.00
CA THR A 64 4.99 4.87 7.56
C THR A 64 4.89 5.89 6.43
N LEU A 65 3.68 6.36 6.15
CA LEU A 65 3.45 7.33 5.08
C LEU A 65 4.00 8.69 5.50
N THR A 66 4.73 9.33 4.59
CA THR A 66 5.18 10.72 4.74
C THR A 66 4.21 11.67 4.03
N ALA A 67 4.27 12.96 4.37
CA ALA A 67 3.45 13.98 3.71
C ALA A 67 3.75 14.09 2.20
N GLU A 68 4.99 13.77 1.79
CA GLU A 68 5.42 13.78 0.39
C GLU A 68 4.76 12.67 -0.42
N MET A 69 4.56 11.48 0.19
CA MET A 69 3.92 10.32 -0.45
C MET A 69 2.42 10.52 -0.72
N LEU A 70 1.79 11.50 -0.04
CA LEU A 70 0.36 11.82 -0.17
C LEU A 70 0.13 13.31 -0.44
N ALA A 71 1.06 13.96 -1.13
CA ALA A 71 1.07 15.42 -1.31
C ALA A 71 -0.11 15.96 -2.15
N LEU A 72 -0.82 15.10 -2.89
CA LEU A 72 -1.94 15.49 -3.74
C LEU A 72 -3.29 15.27 -3.05
N SER A 73 -4.24 16.18 -3.28
CA SER A 73 -5.64 15.98 -2.87
C SER A 73 -6.40 15.16 -3.91
N GLY A 74 -7.23 14.22 -3.45
CA GLY A 74 -8.09 13.41 -4.32
C GLY A 74 -8.03 11.91 -4.05
N PHE A 75 -8.36 11.13 -5.07
CA PHE A 75 -8.41 9.67 -4.99
C PHE A 75 -7.02 9.07 -5.26
N TYR A 76 -6.62 8.16 -4.38
CA TYR A 76 -5.43 7.35 -4.55
C TYR A 76 -5.82 5.93 -4.94
N GLN A 77 -5.32 5.49 -6.10
CA GLN A 77 -5.38 4.09 -6.49
C GLN A 77 -4.15 3.39 -5.93
N LEU A 78 -4.38 2.23 -5.30
CA LEU A 78 -3.34 1.46 -4.66
C LEU A 78 -3.29 0.06 -5.26
N GLN A 79 -2.11 -0.36 -5.67
CA GLN A 79 -1.85 -1.71 -6.13
C GLN A 79 -0.69 -2.29 -5.33
N LEU A 80 -0.92 -3.44 -4.71
CA LEU A 80 0.15 -4.19 -4.07
C LEU A 80 0.86 -5.00 -5.15
N ARG A 81 2.18 -4.85 -5.25
CA ARG A 81 3.04 -5.63 -6.13
C ARG A 81 4.03 -6.41 -5.29
N SER A 82 4.23 -7.67 -5.67
CA SER A 82 5.21 -8.55 -5.05
C SER A 82 6.19 -9.04 -6.12
N THR A 83 7.48 -8.99 -5.82
CA THR A 83 8.54 -9.49 -6.71
C THR A 83 9.44 -10.50 -6.01
N GLN A 84 9.76 -11.59 -6.71
CA GLN A 84 10.71 -12.61 -6.27
C GLN A 84 11.57 -13.04 -7.47
N GLY A 85 12.79 -12.49 -7.56
CA GLY A 85 13.62 -12.65 -8.76
C GLY A 85 12.90 -12.11 -9.99
N GLU A 86 12.66 -12.96 -11.00
CA GLU A 86 11.93 -12.60 -12.23
C GLU A 86 10.41 -12.74 -12.09
N THR A 87 9.90 -13.29 -10.97
CA THR A 87 8.46 -13.50 -10.78
C THR A 87 7.80 -12.26 -10.22
N VAL A 88 6.71 -11.81 -10.85
CA VAL A 88 5.90 -10.66 -10.42
C VAL A 88 4.45 -11.09 -10.17
N ARG A 89 3.87 -10.67 -9.04
CA ARG A 89 2.44 -10.82 -8.72
C ARG A 89 1.86 -9.47 -8.28
N SER A 90 0.56 -9.26 -8.52
CA SER A 90 -0.10 -8.01 -8.13
C SER A 90 -1.57 -8.20 -7.74
N GLY A 91 -2.04 -7.37 -6.81
CA GLY A 91 -3.44 -7.27 -6.38
C GLY A 91 -3.90 -5.81 -6.34
N GLU A 92 -5.09 -5.52 -6.85
CA GLU A 92 -5.59 -4.15 -7.07
C GLU A 92 -6.73 -3.78 -6.08
N SER A 93 -6.73 -2.52 -5.58
CA SER A 93 -7.85 -1.96 -4.82
C SER A 93 -8.06 -0.46 -5.10
N ARG A 94 -9.30 0.00 -5.28
CA ARG A 94 -9.67 1.40 -5.62
C ARG A 94 -10.29 2.12 -4.42
N LYS A 95 -9.72 3.25 -3.94
CA LYS A 95 -10.26 3.98 -2.76
C LYS A 95 -10.11 5.51 -2.77
N MET A 96 -10.85 6.15 -1.85
CA MET A 96 -11.07 7.59 -1.70
C MET A 96 -10.35 8.12 -0.44
N SER A 97 -9.61 9.24 -0.57
CA SER A 97 -8.94 9.94 0.54
C SER A 97 -9.78 11.09 1.07
#